data_AF-A0A1E7GHU3-F1
#
_entry.id   AF-A0A1E7GHU3-F1
#
_cell.length_a   1.000
_cell.length_b   1.000
_cell.length_c   1.000
_cell.angle_alpha   90.00
_cell.angle_beta   90.00
_cell.angle_gamma   90.00
#
_symmetry.space_group_name_H-M   'P 1'
#
loop_
_entity.id
_entity.type
_entity.pdbx_description
1 polymer ?
#
loop_
_entity_poly.entity_id
_entity_poly.type
_entity_poly.pdbx_seq_one_letter_code
_entity_poly.pdbx_strand_id
1 'polypeptide(L)'
;MKTNFLIQVGKILKWLLFPCRMFWIIAGYLPNWLVSKRYLHKGPARLLRFSIYATVFLPLSLVIMMEVLIHANQMIIGEQADYRLVSDGFGNLDKGSFPQFGPPVPDILPVDPVAEDREAYYQYLVELYSPVVFQKVANHPEWDMPVFVDFDGNMNPRDNLDSKVSSNDLHIGIYGEVTAETGDSYYLTYSLYHLKDYDHPIREYLVTASYHDGDNEGFHIRVDKRSMQVMEVETWFHNIFLLYNRTGESSGTEPIQGPIYLENGTHPLVYAPSQGHGVRLMQKADIKNVKKNVKVMRFVGSRPEVFPEINRKYEDNITYRIKNFDDWYLQAAGPFDQDGDVGGTSLFSCGIPAGRLKNGEPIKVGRFIAGTNYKKNTWVRPKPMWSWDDPWDDIGIAVWHFFPSMSIESHSGIRLSHRYMYNRPIEKIFHSTADEMMPYFCLGKQTNQFIGVNIFKLHDGRMEHVYYWAALGQWFKCYVSRVSGALG
;
A
#
# COMPACT_ATOMS: atom_id res chain seq x y z
N MET A 1 14.16 -1.81 32.94
CA MET A 1 14.58 -2.23 31.58
C MET A 1 15.06 -3.68 31.51
N LYS A 2 16.04 -4.10 32.34
CA LYS A 2 16.60 -5.49 32.30
C LYS A 2 15.58 -6.62 32.53
N THR A 3 14.57 -6.42 33.36
CA THR A 3 13.56 -7.45 33.68
C THR A 3 12.60 -7.73 32.52
N ASN A 4 12.18 -6.69 31.80
CA ASN A 4 11.34 -6.85 30.60
C ASN A 4 12.11 -7.52 29.46
N PHE A 5 13.41 -7.26 29.34
CA PHE A 5 14.26 -7.89 28.33
C PHE A 5 14.39 -9.41 28.56
N LEU A 6 14.63 -9.86 29.79
CA LEU A 6 14.72 -11.29 30.10
C LEU A 6 13.39 -12.03 29.89
N ILE A 7 12.26 -11.40 30.19
CA ILE A 7 10.93 -11.96 29.94
C ILE A 7 10.66 -12.09 28.42
N GLN A 8 11.04 -11.08 27.64
CA GLN A 8 10.96 -11.12 26.17
C GLN A 8 11.84 -12.23 25.59
N VAL A 9 13.10 -12.33 26.02
CA VAL A 9 14.04 -13.39 25.60
C VAL A 9 13.50 -14.78 25.94
N GLY A 10 12.92 -14.96 27.13
CA GLY A 10 12.31 -16.23 27.53
C GLY A 10 11.09 -16.63 26.69
N LYS A 11 10.30 -15.66 26.21
CA LYS A 11 9.20 -15.89 25.26
C LYS A 11 9.74 -16.28 23.89
N ILE A 12 10.75 -15.58 23.38
CA ILE A 12 11.41 -15.86 22.10
C ILE A 12 12.00 -17.28 22.08
N LEU A 13 12.72 -17.69 23.14
CA LEU A 13 13.27 -19.03 23.26
C LEU A 13 12.19 -20.14 23.24
N LYS A 14 11.01 -19.89 23.83
CA LYS A 14 9.89 -20.83 23.75
C LYS A 14 9.34 -20.96 22.32
N TRP A 15 9.29 -19.86 21.57
CA TRP A 15 8.87 -19.87 20.16
C TRP A 15 9.89 -20.55 19.25
N LEU A 16 11.18 -20.33 19.48
CA LEU A 16 12.25 -21.02 18.74
C LEU A 16 12.22 -22.54 18.94
N LEU A 17 11.81 -23.00 20.13
CA LEU A 17 11.68 -24.42 20.44
C LEU A 17 10.32 -25.01 20.06
N PHE A 18 9.34 -24.19 19.66
CA PHE A 18 7.99 -24.64 19.31
C PHE A 18 7.96 -25.59 18.11
N PRO A 19 8.69 -25.34 17.00
CA PRO A 19 8.76 -26.29 15.89
C PRO A 19 9.38 -27.63 16.28
N CYS A 20 10.43 -27.61 17.12
CA CYS A 20 11.03 -28.82 17.66
C CYS A 20 10.03 -29.60 18.52
N ARG A 21 9.24 -28.92 19.37
CA ARG A 21 8.18 -29.56 20.17
C ARG A 21 7.05 -30.10 19.30
N MET A 22 6.59 -29.35 18.29
CA MET A 22 5.57 -29.78 17.35
C MET A 22 6.03 -31.00 16.54
N PHE A 23 7.28 -31.04 16.11
CA PHE A 23 7.85 -32.23 15.49
C PHE A 23 7.82 -33.43 16.44
N TRP A 24 8.24 -33.27 17.69
CA TRP A 24 8.20 -34.36 18.67
C TRP A 24 6.78 -34.85 18.95
N ILE A 25 5.81 -33.94 19.01
CA ILE A 25 4.38 -34.28 19.14
C ILE A 25 3.92 -35.03 17.89
N ILE A 26 4.10 -34.48 16.69
CA ILE A 26 3.64 -35.10 15.43
C ILE A 26 4.35 -36.43 15.16
N ALA A 27 5.66 -36.53 15.41
CA ALA A 27 6.42 -37.76 15.28
C ALA A 27 6.06 -38.80 16.34
N GLY A 28 5.59 -38.36 17.51
CA GLY A 28 5.06 -39.21 18.59
C GLY A 28 3.64 -39.70 18.32
N TYR A 29 2.82 -38.90 17.65
CA TYR A 29 1.43 -39.22 17.27
C TYR A 29 1.28 -39.83 15.87
N LEU A 30 2.35 -39.84 15.07
CA LEU A 30 2.39 -40.54 13.77
C LEU A 30 2.05 -42.01 14.03
N PRO A 31 0.89 -42.46 13.55
CA PRO A 31 0.20 -43.53 14.24
C PRO A 31 0.98 -44.82 14.03
N ASN A 32 1.21 -45.55 15.13
CA ASN A 32 2.05 -46.76 15.15
C ASN A 32 1.66 -47.83 14.13
N TRP A 33 0.48 -47.72 13.49
CA TRP A 33 0.02 -48.63 12.44
C TRP A 33 0.64 -48.37 11.05
N LEU A 34 1.05 -47.14 10.73
CA LEU A 34 1.89 -46.84 9.54
C LEU A 34 3.30 -47.45 9.68
N VAL A 35 3.68 -47.78 10.92
CA VAL A 35 4.92 -48.50 11.28
C VAL A 35 4.59 -49.92 11.76
N SER A 36 3.41 -50.47 11.41
CA SER A 36 2.97 -51.76 11.97
C SER A 36 3.89 -52.91 11.52
N LYS A 37 4.74 -53.29 12.48
CA LYS A 37 5.10 -54.63 12.97
C LYS A 37 5.36 -55.82 12.03
N ARG A 38 5.21 -55.76 10.70
CA ARG A 38 5.43 -56.97 9.87
C ARG A 38 6.55 -56.96 8.84
N TYR A 39 7.04 -55.82 8.33
CA TYR A 39 8.04 -55.89 7.24
C TYR A 39 9.15 -54.85 7.20
N LEU A 40 9.34 -54.01 8.22
CA LEU A 40 10.44 -53.04 8.22
C LEU A 40 11.31 -53.20 9.46
N HIS A 41 12.56 -53.66 9.25
CA HIS A 41 13.65 -53.55 10.22
C HIS A 41 13.67 -52.13 10.82
N LYS A 42 14.18 -51.92 12.03
CA LYS A 42 14.14 -50.59 12.70
C LYS A 42 14.83 -49.44 11.93
N GLY A 43 15.54 -49.72 10.84
CA GLY A 43 16.27 -48.76 10.00
C GLY A 43 15.39 -47.81 9.16
N PRO A 44 14.50 -48.29 8.26
CA PRO A 44 13.81 -47.43 7.31
C PRO A 44 12.79 -46.49 7.97
N ALA A 45 12.14 -46.90 9.07
CA ALA A 45 11.23 -46.03 9.81
C ALA A 45 11.95 -44.85 10.48
N ARG A 46 13.18 -45.06 10.97
CA ARG A 46 14.03 -43.98 11.49
C ARG A 46 14.48 -43.05 10.36
N LEU A 47 14.88 -43.62 9.23
CA LEU A 47 15.28 -42.85 8.06
C LEU A 47 14.12 -41.98 7.54
N LEU A 48 12.90 -42.53 7.45
CA LEU A 48 11.72 -41.77 7.03
C LEU A 48 11.39 -40.62 7.99
N ARG A 49 11.43 -40.85 9.31
CA ARG A 49 11.22 -39.79 10.31
C ARG A 49 12.28 -38.69 10.22
N PHE A 50 13.54 -39.09 10.03
CA PHE A 50 14.64 -38.15 9.84
C PHE A 50 14.48 -37.36 8.54
N SER A 51 14.13 -38.02 7.43
CA SER A 51 13.87 -37.36 6.16
C SER A 51 12.72 -36.35 6.27
N ILE A 52 11.59 -36.73 6.88
CA ILE A 52 10.46 -35.81 7.10
C ILE A 52 10.89 -34.61 7.96
N TYR A 53 11.68 -34.83 9.02
CA TYR A 53 12.21 -33.74 9.83
C TYR A 53 13.09 -32.81 9.01
N ALA A 54 14.08 -33.37 8.30
CA ALA A 54 15.07 -32.62 7.56
C ALA A 54 14.48 -31.86 6.36
N THR A 55 13.46 -32.42 5.69
CA THR A 55 12.87 -31.81 4.48
C THR A 55 11.67 -30.92 4.76
N VAL A 56 10.93 -31.13 5.86
CA VAL A 56 9.71 -30.35 6.16
C VAL A 56 9.90 -29.48 7.40
N PHE A 57 10.23 -30.09 8.54
CA PHE A 57 10.22 -29.39 9.82
C PHE A 57 11.43 -28.47 10.00
N LEU A 58 12.61 -28.86 9.55
CA LEU A 58 13.81 -28.02 9.66
C LEU A 58 13.67 -26.74 8.82
N PRO A 59 13.28 -26.78 7.53
CA PRO A 59 13.00 -25.55 6.77
C PRO A 59 11.91 -24.70 7.42
N LEU A 60 10.79 -25.31 7.85
CA LEU A 60 9.71 -24.57 8.54
C LEU A 60 10.20 -23.91 9.84
N SER A 61 11.04 -24.60 10.62
CA SER A 61 11.63 -24.06 11.85
C SER A 61 12.55 -22.88 11.56
N LEU A 62 13.33 -22.96 10.48
CA LEU A 62 14.20 -21.87 10.04
C LEU A 62 13.38 -20.67 9.58
N VAL A 63 12.28 -20.88 8.84
CA VAL A 63 11.36 -19.80 8.45
C VAL A 63 10.73 -19.15 9.68
N ILE A 64 10.16 -19.94 10.60
CA ILE A 64 9.57 -19.41 11.84
C ILE A 64 10.62 -18.67 12.67
N MET A 65 11.83 -19.22 12.80
CA MET A 65 12.93 -18.55 13.50
C MET A 65 13.29 -17.22 12.83
N MET A 66 13.37 -17.18 11.50
CA MET A 66 13.65 -15.94 10.77
C MET A 66 12.55 -14.91 10.99
N GLU A 67 11.27 -15.29 10.92
CA GLU A 67 10.15 -14.38 11.24
C GLU A 67 10.22 -13.88 12.69
N VAL A 68 10.54 -14.75 13.65
CA VAL A 68 10.71 -14.36 15.05
C VAL A 68 11.91 -13.42 15.22
N LEU A 69 13.02 -13.65 14.51
CA LEU A 69 14.20 -12.79 14.56
C LEU A 69 13.92 -11.43 13.90
N ILE A 70 13.20 -11.42 12.77
CA ILE A 70 12.73 -10.20 12.11
C ILE A 70 11.85 -9.42 13.08
N HIS A 71 10.85 -10.06 13.69
CA HIS A 71 9.96 -9.41 14.65
C HIS A 71 10.70 -8.89 15.90
N ALA A 72 11.60 -9.70 16.47
CA ALA A 72 12.39 -9.29 17.62
C ALA A 72 13.34 -8.13 17.28
N ASN A 73 13.90 -8.11 16.07
CA ASN A 73 14.77 -7.03 15.62
C ASN A 73 13.97 -5.75 15.30
N GLN A 74 12.80 -5.87 14.68
CA GLN A 74 11.83 -4.78 14.52
C GLN A 74 11.48 -4.14 15.88
N MET A 75 11.33 -4.96 16.93
CA MET A 75 11.14 -4.47 18.31
C MET A 75 12.37 -3.75 18.89
N ILE A 76 13.58 -4.18 18.53
CA ILE A 76 14.85 -3.59 19.02
C ILE A 76 15.17 -2.28 18.28
N ILE A 77 14.93 -2.22 16.97
CA ILE A 77 15.22 -1.06 16.11
C ILE A 77 14.10 0.00 16.20
N GLY A 78 12.91 -0.36 16.69
CA GLY A 78 11.76 0.56 16.78
C GLY A 78 11.01 0.71 15.45
N GLU A 79 11.11 -0.30 14.59
CA GLU A 79 10.50 -0.40 13.27
C GLU A 79 9.43 -1.49 13.30
N GLN A 80 8.44 -1.35 14.18
CA GLN A 80 7.21 -2.09 13.96
C GLN A 80 6.50 -1.43 12.77
N ALA A 81 6.34 -2.18 11.68
CA ALA A 81 5.16 -2.02 10.83
C ALA A 81 3.97 -2.41 11.70
N ASP A 82 3.52 -1.46 12.53
CA ASP A 82 2.41 -1.69 13.43
C ASP A 82 1.15 -1.67 12.56
N TYR A 83 0.79 -2.84 12.02
CA TYR A 83 -0.52 -3.08 11.43
C TYR A 83 -1.64 -2.97 12.50
N ARG A 84 -1.27 -2.78 13.78
CA ARG A 84 -2.18 -2.41 14.87
C ARG A 84 -2.70 -0.99 14.66
N LEU A 85 -3.77 -0.87 13.89
CA LEU A 85 -4.74 0.17 14.16
C LEU A 85 -5.45 -0.26 15.44
N VAL A 86 -5.28 0.51 16.53
CA VAL A 86 -5.78 0.18 17.87
C VAL A 86 -7.31 -0.03 17.82
N SER A 87 -7.76 -1.27 17.63
CA SER A 87 -9.19 -1.62 17.68
C SER A 87 -9.73 -1.63 19.11
N ASP A 88 -8.83 -1.78 20.09
CA ASP A 88 -9.12 -2.10 21.50
C ASP A 88 -9.68 -0.92 22.32
N GLY A 89 -9.93 0.24 21.69
CA GLY A 89 -10.06 1.48 22.45
C GLY A 89 -11.04 2.54 21.95
N PHE A 90 -11.87 2.28 20.94
CA PHE A 90 -12.86 3.30 20.51
C PHE A 90 -13.92 3.60 21.59
N GLY A 91 -14.07 2.73 22.59
CA GLY A 91 -15.14 2.79 23.57
C GLY A 91 -15.06 3.88 24.64
N ASN A 92 -13.95 4.60 24.81
CA ASN A 92 -13.84 5.72 25.77
C ASN A 92 -12.54 6.53 25.58
N LEU A 93 -12.14 6.77 24.33
CA LEU A 93 -11.07 7.73 24.07
C LEU A 93 -11.62 9.13 24.36
N ASP A 94 -11.20 9.69 25.49
CA ASP A 94 -11.38 11.09 25.84
C ASP A 94 -11.27 11.95 24.57
N LYS A 95 -12.24 12.85 24.39
CA LYS A 95 -12.22 13.95 23.41
C LYS A 95 -11.07 14.95 23.67
N GLY A 96 -9.99 14.51 24.32
CA GLY A 96 -8.72 15.19 24.34
C GLY A 96 -8.32 15.44 22.91
N SER A 97 -8.43 16.71 22.54
CA SER A 97 -8.08 17.26 21.25
C SER A 97 -6.72 16.72 20.83
N PHE A 98 -6.65 16.11 19.64
CA PHE A 98 -5.40 16.11 18.90
C PHE A 98 -4.84 17.54 18.96
N PRO A 99 -3.52 17.75 19.13
CA PRO A 99 -2.99 19.10 19.10
C PRO A 99 -3.54 19.76 17.83
N GLN A 100 -4.27 20.87 17.98
CA GLN A 100 -4.61 21.68 16.81
C GLN A 100 -3.27 22.19 16.31
N PHE A 101 -2.79 21.57 15.24
CA PHE A 101 -1.64 22.07 14.53
C PHE A 101 -2.17 23.24 13.69
N GLY A 102 -1.81 24.44 14.14
CA GLY A 102 -2.07 25.70 13.46
C GLY A 102 -3.44 26.36 13.71
N PRO A 103 -3.60 27.62 13.25
CA PRO A 103 -4.82 28.40 13.41
C PRO A 103 -5.98 27.82 12.58
N PRO A 104 -7.24 28.07 12.96
CA PRO A 104 -8.41 27.65 12.18
C PRO A 104 -8.33 28.15 10.73
N VAL A 105 -8.86 27.36 9.77
CA VAL A 105 -8.99 27.78 8.36
C VAL A 105 -9.57 29.20 8.30
N PRO A 106 -8.99 30.12 7.52
CA PRO A 106 -9.73 31.29 7.06
C PRO A 106 -11.08 30.86 6.48
N ASP A 107 -12.12 31.68 6.59
CA ASP A 107 -13.41 31.40 5.95
C ASP A 107 -13.16 30.95 4.50
N ILE A 108 -13.49 29.68 4.20
CA ILE A 108 -13.41 29.13 2.86
C ILE A 108 -14.28 30.05 2.02
N LEU A 109 -13.64 30.87 1.18
CA LEU A 109 -14.39 31.77 0.32
C LEU A 109 -15.36 30.89 -0.47
N PRO A 110 -16.67 31.21 -0.47
CA PRO A 110 -17.61 30.56 -1.37
C PRO A 110 -17.25 31.04 -2.77
N VAL A 111 -16.20 30.47 -3.35
CA VAL A 111 -15.91 30.60 -4.76
C VAL A 111 -16.96 29.73 -5.41
N ASP A 112 -18.01 30.36 -5.91
CA ASP A 112 -18.90 29.74 -6.89
C ASP A 112 -18.02 29.56 -8.16
N PRO A 113 -17.48 28.36 -8.45
CA PRO A 113 -16.40 28.22 -9.42
C PRO A 113 -16.92 28.17 -10.85
N VAL A 114 -18.23 28.32 -11.04
CA VAL A 114 -18.84 28.16 -12.35
C VAL A 114 -18.74 29.48 -13.11
N ALA A 115 -17.60 29.73 -13.76
CA ALA A 115 -17.62 30.26 -15.14
C ALA A 115 -16.28 30.26 -15.89
N GLU A 116 -15.14 30.69 -15.33
CA GLU A 116 -14.03 31.12 -16.22
C GLU A 116 -12.77 30.23 -16.26
N ASP A 117 -12.36 29.56 -15.18
CA ASP A 117 -11.18 28.67 -15.21
C ASP A 117 -11.27 27.48 -14.23
N ARG A 118 -11.73 26.33 -14.75
CA ARG A 118 -11.85 25.07 -14.00
C ARG A 118 -10.50 24.54 -13.49
N GLU A 119 -9.44 24.67 -14.30
CA GLU A 119 -8.12 24.13 -13.93
C GLU A 119 -7.50 24.94 -12.80
N ALA A 120 -7.63 26.27 -12.83
CA ALA A 120 -7.20 27.11 -11.71
C ALA A 120 -7.95 26.78 -10.41
N TYR A 121 -9.26 26.52 -10.49
CA TYR A 121 -10.04 26.12 -9.32
C TYR A 121 -9.64 24.74 -8.78
N TYR A 122 -9.42 23.75 -9.65
CA TYR A 122 -8.96 22.44 -9.20
C TYR A 122 -7.56 22.50 -8.61
N GLN A 123 -6.66 23.31 -9.18
CA GLN A 123 -5.35 23.57 -8.57
C GLN A 123 -5.51 24.16 -7.16
N TYR A 124 -6.40 25.13 -6.98
CA TYR A 124 -6.72 25.68 -5.65
C TYR A 124 -7.20 24.59 -4.68
N LEU A 125 -8.09 23.68 -5.09
CA LEU A 125 -8.55 22.58 -4.24
C LEU A 125 -7.41 21.63 -3.86
N VAL A 126 -6.52 21.32 -4.79
CA VAL A 126 -5.36 20.45 -4.55
C VAL A 126 -4.41 21.06 -3.51
N GLU A 127 -4.23 22.37 -3.55
CA GLU A 127 -3.43 23.09 -2.56
C GLU A 127 -4.15 23.20 -1.20
N LEU A 128 -5.46 23.47 -1.21
CA LEU A 128 -6.28 23.60 0.00
C LEU A 128 -6.32 22.30 0.81
N TYR A 129 -6.45 21.16 0.13
CA TYR A 129 -6.52 19.83 0.75
C TYR A 129 -5.18 19.08 0.72
N SER A 130 -4.07 19.77 0.41
CA SER A 130 -2.75 19.15 0.36
C SER A 130 -2.39 18.49 1.70
N PRO A 131 -1.78 17.30 1.73
CA PRO A 131 -1.48 16.61 2.98
C PRO A 131 -0.38 17.28 3.82
N VAL A 132 -0.39 17.00 5.12
CA VAL A 132 0.81 17.05 5.96
C VAL A 132 1.39 15.64 6.02
N VAL A 133 2.58 15.45 5.47
CA VAL A 133 3.22 14.13 5.39
C VAL A 133 4.20 13.95 6.53
N PHE A 134 3.99 12.92 7.34
CA PHE A 134 4.91 12.42 8.34
C PHE A 134 5.68 11.24 7.77
N GLN A 135 6.81 11.52 7.13
CA GLN A 135 7.66 10.50 6.52
C GLN A 135 8.65 9.97 7.55
N LYS A 136 8.50 8.72 7.95
CA LYS A 136 9.53 8.04 8.74
C LYS A 136 10.71 7.70 7.84
N VAL A 137 11.92 7.82 8.39
CA VAL A 137 13.19 7.54 7.70
C VAL A 137 14.00 6.48 8.46
N ALA A 138 14.62 5.57 7.71
CA ALA A 138 15.45 4.51 8.28
C ALA A 138 16.92 4.65 7.82
N ASN A 139 17.57 3.54 7.46
CA ASN A 139 19.01 3.52 7.15
C ASN A 139 19.37 4.11 5.78
N HIS A 140 18.39 4.35 4.91
CA HIS A 140 18.57 5.07 3.64
C HIS A 140 17.57 6.24 3.53
N PRO A 141 17.77 7.33 4.30
CA PRO A 141 16.85 8.47 4.30
C PRO A 141 16.61 9.06 2.91
N GLU A 142 17.58 8.99 2.01
CA GLU A 142 17.48 9.44 0.62
C GLU A 142 16.44 8.66 -0.20
N TRP A 143 16.18 7.39 0.15
CA TRP A 143 15.18 6.56 -0.53
C TRP A 143 13.78 6.70 0.08
N ASP A 144 13.72 7.13 1.34
CA ASP A 144 12.46 7.38 2.05
C ASP A 144 11.84 8.74 1.70
N MET A 145 12.56 9.67 1.06
CA MET A 145 12.01 10.97 0.68
C MET A 145 11.18 10.86 -0.61
N PRO A 146 9.95 11.41 -0.65
CA PRO A 146 9.17 11.42 -1.88
C PRO A 146 9.72 12.44 -2.86
N VAL A 147 9.86 12.03 -4.12
CA VAL A 147 10.38 12.83 -5.23
C VAL A 147 9.46 12.68 -6.44
N PHE A 148 9.62 13.55 -7.43
CA PHE A 148 9.00 13.30 -8.74
C PHE A 148 9.74 12.17 -9.46
N VAL A 149 9.03 11.37 -10.27
CA VAL A 149 9.68 10.30 -11.05
C VAL A 149 10.69 10.87 -12.04
N ASP A 150 10.48 12.11 -12.48
CA ASP A 150 11.35 12.87 -13.38
C ASP A 150 12.27 13.86 -12.67
N PHE A 151 12.63 13.60 -11.41
CA PHE A 151 13.50 14.50 -10.66
C PHE A 151 14.88 14.69 -11.31
N ASP A 152 15.33 13.72 -12.13
CA ASP A 152 16.60 13.78 -12.86
C ASP A 152 16.46 14.31 -14.30
N GLY A 153 15.25 14.78 -14.66
CA GLY A 153 14.95 15.40 -15.95
C GLY A 153 14.35 14.45 -17.00
N ASN A 154 14.09 13.19 -16.66
CA ASN A 154 13.48 12.23 -17.59
C ASN A 154 12.53 11.24 -16.88
N MET A 155 11.62 10.57 -17.60
CA MET A 155 10.59 9.71 -16.98
C MET A 155 11.01 8.23 -16.84
N ASN A 156 12.30 7.91 -16.94
CA ASN A 156 12.82 6.55 -16.84
C ASN A 156 13.06 6.19 -15.36
N PRO A 157 12.25 5.34 -14.73
CA PRO A 157 12.47 4.99 -13.33
C PRO A 157 13.70 4.09 -13.10
N ARG A 158 14.37 3.64 -14.17
CA ARG A 158 15.51 2.71 -14.08
C ARG A 158 16.81 3.38 -13.66
N ASP A 159 17.05 4.60 -14.12
CA ASP A 159 18.27 5.36 -13.83
C ASP A 159 18.11 6.26 -12.60
N ASN A 160 16.89 6.50 -12.12
CA ASN A 160 16.60 7.23 -10.87
C ASN A 160 17.50 6.87 -9.68
N LEU A 161 17.82 5.59 -9.47
CA LEU A 161 18.72 5.19 -8.37
C LEU A 161 20.20 5.48 -8.61
N ASP A 162 20.62 5.56 -9.86
CA ASP A 162 21.99 5.87 -10.28
C ASP A 162 22.21 7.38 -10.42
N SER A 163 21.16 8.11 -10.80
CA SER A 163 21.05 9.58 -10.86
C SER A 163 21.13 10.26 -9.50
N LYS A 164 21.66 9.58 -8.46
CA LYS A 164 21.69 10.07 -7.07
C LYS A 164 22.18 11.51 -7.01
N VAL A 165 21.27 12.39 -6.62
CA VAL A 165 21.56 13.77 -6.28
C VAL A 165 22.64 13.75 -5.20
N SER A 166 23.83 14.23 -5.55
CA SER A 166 24.93 14.45 -4.62
C SER A 166 24.55 15.52 -3.62
N SER A 167 23.82 15.12 -2.58
CA SER A 167 23.61 15.78 -1.29
C SER A 167 23.68 17.32 -1.30
N ASN A 168 22.54 17.96 -1.56
CA ASN A 168 21.98 19.07 -0.74
C ASN A 168 20.62 19.58 -1.27
N ASP A 169 20.27 19.30 -2.53
CA ASP A 169 19.06 19.86 -3.17
C ASP A 169 18.05 18.79 -3.60
N LEU A 170 17.75 17.80 -2.73
CA LEU A 170 16.67 16.86 -3.04
C LEU A 170 15.32 17.59 -2.91
N HIS A 171 14.76 18.00 -4.04
CA HIS A 171 13.45 18.61 -4.10
C HIS A 171 12.38 17.56 -3.78
N ILE A 172 11.66 17.79 -2.68
CA ILE A 172 10.57 16.92 -2.28
C ILE A 172 9.36 17.19 -3.17
N GLY A 173 8.85 16.13 -3.78
CA GLY A 173 7.76 16.17 -4.74
C GLY A 173 6.64 15.21 -4.38
N ILE A 174 5.41 15.68 -4.44
CA ILE A 174 4.20 14.87 -4.29
C ILE A 174 3.35 15.07 -5.53
N TYR A 175 2.80 13.99 -6.09
CA TYR A 175 1.80 14.15 -7.12
C TYR A 175 0.43 14.39 -6.50
N GLY A 176 -0.36 15.30 -7.06
CA GLY A 176 -1.65 15.69 -6.50
C GLY A 176 -2.57 16.31 -7.56
N GLU A 177 -3.82 15.87 -7.62
CA GLU A 177 -4.84 16.47 -8.50
C GLU A 177 -6.27 16.23 -8.00
N VAL A 178 -7.22 17.02 -8.51
CA VAL A 178 -8.63 16.60 -8.54
C VAL A 178 -8.73 15.54 -9.64
N THR A 179 -8.91 14.29 -9.26
CA THR A 179 -8.98 13.17 -10.22
C THR A 179 -10.38 13.03 -10.79
N ALA A 180 -11.41 13.35 -10.00
CA ALA A 180 -12.79 13.34 -10.47
C ALA A 180 -13.68 14.36 -9.73
N GLU A 181 -14.76 14.77 -10.40
CA GLU A 181 -15.85 15.55 -9.80
C GLU A 181 -17.20 14.91 -10.12
N THR A 182 -18.06 14.78 -9.13
CA THR A 182 -19.46 14.35 -9.26
C THR A 182 -20.40 15.44 -8.76
N GLY A 183 -21.70 15.25 -8.93
CA GLY A 183 -22.71 16.23 -8.50
C GLY A 183 -22.64 16.60 -7.01
N ASP A 184 -22.11 15.71 -6.19
CA ASP A 184 -22.06 15.82 -4.72
C ASP A 184 -20.64 15.95 -4.14
N SER A 185 -19.59 15.54 -4.85
CA SER A 185 -18.25 15.43 -4.27
C SER A 185 -17.12 15.82 -5.24
N TYR A 186 -16.02 16.29 -4.68
CA TYR A 186 -14.70 16.30 -5.32
C TYR A 186 -13.88 15.10 -4.83
N TYR A 187 -13.16 14.46 -5.74
CA TYR A 187 -12.25 13.37 -5.43
C TYR A 187 -10.84 13.81 -5.79
N LEU A 188 -9.96 13.84 -4.79
CA LEU A 188 -8.56 14.23 -4.96
C LEU A 188 -7.65 13.04 -4.72
N THR A 189 -6.62 12.90 -5.54
CA THR A 189 -5.63 11.83 -5.44
C THR A 189 -4.28 12.44 -5.16
N TYR A 190 -3.57 11.89 -4.18
CA TYR A 190 -2.19 12.22 -3.90
C TYR A 190 -1.33 10.97 -3.92
N SER A 191 -0.11 11.09 -4.46
CA SER A 191 0.85 9.99 -4.55
C SER A 191 2.26 10.45 -4.21
N LEU A 192 2.97 9.61 -3.48
CA LEU A 192 4.33 9.77 -3.01
C LEU A 192 5.16 8.74 -3.76
N TYR A 193 5.99 9.21 -4.69
CA TYR A 193 6.93 8.35 -5.40
C TYR A 193 8.26 8.33 -4.66
N HIS A 194 8.73 7.14 -4.31
CA HIS A 194 10.01 6.90 -3.65
C HIS A 194 10.99 6.26 -4.62
N LEU A 195 12.29 6.54 -4.46
CA LEU A 195 13.32 6.01 -5.35
C LEU A 195 13.45 4.49 -5.26
N LYS A 196 13.14 3.92 -4.09
CA LYS A 196 13.28 2.49 -3.81
C LYS A 196 12.45 2.11 -2.60
N ASP A 197 11.60 1.10 -2.73
CA ASP A 197 11.12 0.36 -1.58
C ASP A 197 12.20 -0.65 -1.17
N TYR A 198 12.71 -0.51 0.04
CA TYR A 198 13.82 -1.29 0.55
C TYR A 198 13.45 -1.93 1.89
N ASP A 199 14.21 -2.94 2.28
CA ASP A 199 13.97 -3.67 3.53
C ASP A 199 15.22 -3.63 4.42
N HIS A 200 15.09 -4.22 5.60
CA HIS A 200 16.20 -4.49 6.46
C HIS A 200 17.28 -5.30 5.69
N PRO A 201 18.57 -4.95 5.80
CA PRO A 201 19.63 -5.55 4.99
C PRO A 201 19.70 -7.09 5.04
N ILE A 202 19.38 -7.69 6.19
CA ILE A 202 19.32 -9.16 6.33
C ILE A 202 18.17 -9.75 5.48
N ARG A 203 17.01 -9.09 5.45
CA ARG A 203 15.86 -9.55 4.68
C ARG A 203 16.09 -9.36 3.19
N GLU A 204 16.71 -8.25 2.78
CA GLU A 204 17.11 -8.06 1.39
C GLU A 204 18.09 -9.15 0.92
N TYR A 205 19.11 -9.45 1.75
CA TYR A 205 20.10 -10.48 1.48
C TYR A 205 19.47 -11.87 1.32
N LEU A 206 18.51 -12.22 2.17
CA LEU A 206 17.86 -13.53 2.16
C LEU A 206 16.70 -13.63 1.17
N VAL A 207 16.02 -12.53 0.92
CA VAL A 207 14.74 -12.45 0.23
C VAL A 207 14.75 -11.25 -0.72
N THR A 208 15.37 -11.43 -1.88
CA THR A 208 15.27 -10.51 -3.05
C THR A 208 13.85 -10.12 -3.51
N ALA A 209 12.81 -10.71 -2.90
CA ALA A 209 11.40 -10.38 -3.10
C ALA A 209 10.86 -9.47 -1.98
N SER A 210 11.72 -8.69 -1.34
CA SER A 210 11.37 -7.79 -0.23
C SER A 210 11.67 -6.32 -0.53
N TYR A 211 12.26 -6.03 -1.69
CA TYR A 211 12.62 -4.69 -2.10
C TYR A 211 12.40 -4.54 -3.61
N HIS A 212 12.23 -3.31 -4.06
CA HIS A 212 12.26 -2.94 -5.47
C HIS A 212 12.62 -1.48 -5.71
N ASP A 213 13.04 -1.19 -6.95
CA ASP A 213 13.36 0.16 -7.38
C ASP A 213 12.13 0.88 -7.90
N GLY A 214 12.01 2.15 -7.53
CA GLY A 214 10.77 2.90 -7.57
C GLY A 214 9.77 2.35 -6.56
N ASP A 215 8.98 3.22 -5.97
CA ASP A 215 7.75 2.85 -5.30
C ASP A 215 6.76 3.99 -5.39
N ASN A 216 5.47 3.70 -5.43
CA ASN A 216 4.45 4.73 -5.57
C ASN A 216 3.24 4.39 -4.73
N GLU A 217 3.07 5.20 -3.69
CA GLU A 217 2.14 4.98 -2.59
C GLU A 217 1.26 6.21 -2.43
N GLY A 218 0.03 6.09 -1.92
CA GLY A 218 -0.81 7.27 -1.83
C GLY A 218 -2.22 7.04 -1.34
N PHE A 219 -3.11 7.98 -1.65
CA PHE A 219 -4.45 8.01 -1.09
C PHE A 219 -5.42 8.88 -1.89
N HIS A 220 -6.71 8.63 -1.68
CA HIS A 220 -7.84 9.42 -2.16
C HIS A 220 -8.51 10.18 -1.03
N ILE A 221 -8.93 11.40 -1.32
CA ILE A 221 -9.78 12.22 -0.45
C ILE A 221 -11.12 12.40 -1.15
N ARG A 222 -12.23 12.14 -0.45
CA ARG A 222 -13.55 12.68 -0.84
C ARG A 222 -13.86 13.94 -0.06
N VAL A 223 -14.14 15.02 -0.79
CA VAL A 223 -14.61 16.28 -0.25
C VAL A 223 -16.06 16.49 -0.65
N ASP A 224 -16.96 16.69 0.31
CA ASP A 224 -18.35 17.02 0.05
C ASP A 224 -18.47 18.44 -0.52
N LYS A 225 -19.14 18.60 -1.68
CA LYS A 225 -19.23 19.90 -2.37
C LYS A 225 -20.03 20.95 -1.61
N ARG A 226 -20.99 20.52 -0.77
CA ARG A 226 -21.88 21.43 -0.07
C ARG A 226 -21.21 22.05 1.15
N SER A 227 -20.49 21.23 1.91
CA SER A 227 -19.84 21.60 3.15
C SER A 227 -18.37 21.95 2.98
N MET A 228 -17.75 21.56 1.86
CA MET A 228 -16.30 21.64 1.63
C MET A 228 -15.51 20.96 2.74
N GLN A 229 -16.05 19.87 3.28
CA GLN A 229 -15.39 19.07 4.32
C GLN A 229 -14.86 17.78 3.74
N VAL A 230 -13.68 17.37 4.21
CA VAL A 230 -13.14 16.03 3.96
C VAL A 230 -14.01 15.02 4.71
N MET A 231 -14.63 14.11 3.98
CA MET A 231 -15.60 13.16 4.53
C MET A 231 -15.00 11.76 4.70
N GLU A 232 -14.26 11.30 3.69
CA GLU A 232 -13.59 10.00 3.67
C GLU A 232 -12.18 10.19 3.09
N VAL A 233 -11.27 9.39 3.59
CA VAL A 233 -9.94 9.21 3.01
C VAL A 233 -9.68 7.73 2.87
N GLU A 234 -9.22 7.31 1.70
CA GLU A 234 -8.87 5.93 1.44
C GLU A 234 -7.40 5.87 1.05
N THR A 235 -6.60 5.10 1.79
CA THR A 235 -5.15 5.05 1.59
C THR A 235 -4.72 3.69 1.08
N TRP A 236 -3.68 3.66 0.25
CA TRP A 236 -3.01 2.45 -0.18
C TRP A 236 -1.86 2.15 0.78
N PHE A 237 -1.95 1.02 1.50
CA PHE A 237 -0.95 0.63 2.48
C PHE A 237 -0.44 -0.78 2.15
N HIS A 238 0.69 -0.84 1.44
CA HIS A 238 1.30 -2.05 0.89
C HIS A 238 0.41 -2.77 -0.14
N ASN A 239 -0.61 -3.51 0.32
CA ASN A 239 -1.50 -4.30 -0.53
C ASN A 239 -2.98 -4.26 -0.07
N ILE A 240 -3.33 -3.33 0.81
CA ILE A 240 -4.69 -3.16 1.31
C ILE A 240 -5.12 -1.70 1.20
N PHE A 241 -6.41 -1.50 0.98
CA PHE A 241 -7.02 -0.20 1.16
C PHE A 241 -7.40 0.00 2.62
N LEU A 242 -7.04 1.16 3.17
CA LEU A 242 -7.44 1.57 4.51
C LEU A 242 -8.41 2.73 4.41
N LEU A 243 -9.64 2.53 4.91
CA LEU A 243 -10.68 3.54 4.90
C LEU A 243 -10.74 4.32 6.21
N TYR A 244 -10.81 5.64 6.12
CA TYR A 244 -10.95 6.56 7.24
C TYR A 244 -12.14 7.47 6.99
N ASN A 245 -12.90 7.80 8.04
CA ASN A 245 -13.96 8.79 7.96
C ASN A 245 -14.09 9.56 9.29
N ARG A 246 -15.06 10.46 9.39
CA ARG A 246 -15.24 11.28 10.59
C ARG A 246 -16.04 10.60 11.71
N THR A 247 -16.83 9.58 11.38
CA THR A 247 -17.76 8.94 12.33
C THR A 247 -17.15 7.71 13.01
N GLY A 248 -16.18 7.06 12.38
CA GLY A 248 -15.68 5.75 12.79
C GLY A 248 -16.59 4.59 12.35
N GLU A 249 -17.66 4.87 11.60
CA GLU A 249 -18.68 3.87 11.22
C GLU A 249 -18.68 3.64 9.71
N SER A 250 -18.72 2.38 9.27
CA SER A 250 -18.92 1.98 7.86
C SER A 250 -20.03 0.95 7.78
N SER A 251 -20.82 1.02 6.71
CA SER A 251 -21.77 -0.03 6.32
C SER A 251 -21.38 -0.73 5.02
N GLY A 252 -20.19 -0.41 4.48
CA GLY A 252 -19.66 -0.97 3.24
C GLY A 252 -18.84 -2.23 3.44
N THR A 253 -18.00 -2.56 2.46
CA THR A 253 -17.17 -3.77 2.46
C THR A 253 -15.93 -3.64 3.34
N GLU A 254 -15.45 -2.42 3.59
CA GLU A 254 -14.22 -2.16 4.35
C GLU A 254 -14.51 -1.56 5.74
N PRO A 255 -13.77 -1.99 6.78
CA PRO A 255 -13.88 -1.40 8.10
C PRO A 255 -13.21 -0.01 8.16
N ILE A 256 -13.73 0.86 9.03
CA ILE A 256 -13.08 2.15 9.31
C ILE A 256 -11.89 1.93 10.23
N GLN A 257 -10.74 2.41 9.77
CA GLN A 257 -9.44 2.25 10.42
C GLN A 257 -9.16 3.30 11.48
N GLY A 258 -9.85 4.44 11.39
CA GLY A 258 -9.79 5.48 12.39
C GLY A 258 -10.39 6.79 11.89
N PRO A 259 -10.42 7.81 12.77
CA PRO A 259 -10.83 9.14 12.38
C PRO A 259 -9.82 9.81 11.46
N ILE A 260 -10.32 10.77 10.68
CA ILE A 260 -9.50 11.69 9.88
C ILE A 260 -9.02 12.83 10.78
N TYR A 261 -7.71 13.03 10.85
CA TYR A 261 -7.11 14.21 11.48
C TYR A 261 -6.63 15.18 10.41
N LEU A 262 -6.90 16.47 10.63
CA LEU A 262 -6.60 17.54 9.68
C LEU A 262 -5.76 18.63 10.38
N GLU A 263 -4.66 19.06 9.76
CA GLU A 263 -4.00 20.33 10.12
C GLU A 263 -4.84 21.49 9.57
N ASN A 264 -5.07 22.50 10.40
CA ASN A 264 -5.93 23.65 10.13
C ASN A 264 -7.38 23.32 9.71
N GLY A 265 -7.81 22.06 9.64
CA GLY A 265 -9.16 21.67 9.23
C GLY A 265 -9.31 21.25 7.76
N THR A 266 -8.26 21.32 6.93
CA THR A 266 -8.31 20.91 5.51
C THR A 266 -7.20 19.95 5.10
N HIS A 267 -6.05 19.93 5.78
CA HIS A 267 -4.88 19.17 5.36
C HIS A 267 -4.78 17.82 6.07
N PRO A 268 -5.07 16.67 5.43
CA PRO A 268 -4.98 15.38 6.10
C PRO A 268 -3.59 15.09 6.62
N LEU A 269 -3.52 14.58 7.84
CA LEU A 269 -2.28 14.12 8.44
C LEU A 269 -2.01 12.69 7.97
N VAL A 270 -1.06 12.52 7.06
CA VAL A 270 -0.67 11.21 6.51
C VAL A 270 0.66 10.77 7.09
N TYR A 271 0.81 9.48 7.30
CA TYR A 271 2.01 8.83 7.80
C TYR A 271 2.51 7.82 6.77
N ALA A 272 3.76 7.97 6.37
CA ALA A 272 4.46 7.04 5.50
C ALA A 272 5.58 6.38 6.33
N PRO A 273 5.56 5.06 6.56
CA PRO A 273 6.64 4.37 7.24
C PRO A 273 7.89 4.38 6.35
N SER A 274 9.05 4.15 6.97
CA SER A 274 10.28 3.79 6.27
C SER A 274 10.27 2.29 5.98
N GLN A 275 10.89 1.85 4.89
CA GLN A 275 11.00 0.43 4.47
C GLN A 275 9.64 -0.27 4.24
N GLY A 276 9.48 -0.98 3.13
CA GLY A 276 8.20 -1.51 2.66
C GLY A 276 7.23 -0.45 2.14
N HIS A 277 7.50 0.82 2.45
CA HIS A 277 6.69 2.02 2.25
C HIS A 277 5.18 1.76 2.44
N GLY A 278 4.27 2.52 1.84
CA GLY A 278 2.84 2.51 2.18
C GLY A 278 2.37 3.83 2.77
N VAL A 279 1.12 4.22 2.50
CA VAL A 279 0.56 5.46 3.07
C VAL A 279 -0.68 5.13 3.89
N ARG A 280 -0.78 5.73 5.07
CA ARG A 280 -1.96 5.67 5.92
C ARG A 280 -2.20 6.99 6.64
N LEU A 281 -3.39 7.22 7.17
CA LEU A 281 -3.59 8.38 8.03
C LEU A 281 -2.85 8.22 9.35
N MET A 282 -2.29 9.33 9.84
CA MET A 282 -1.70 9.40 11.16
C MET A 282 -2.79 9.17 12.22
N GLN A 283 -2.49 8.33 13.21
CA GLN A 283 -3.38 8.01 14.31
C GLN A 283 -2.77 8.46 15.65
N LYS A 284 -3.57 8.50 16.72
CA LYS A 284 -3.09 8.91 18.06
C LYS A 284 -1.86 8.10 18.54
N ALA A 285 -1.76 6.83 18.13
CA ALA A 285 -0.64 5.97 18.46
C ALA A 285 0.70 6.49 17.91
N ASP A 286 0.68 7.16 16.76
CA ASP A 286 1.88 7.62 16.05
C ASP A 286 2.52 8.84 16.72
N ILE A 287 1.71 9.66 17.40
CA ILE A 287 2.17 10.89 18.06
C ILE A 287 3.36 10.63 18.98
N LYS A 288 3.36 9.48 19.68
CA LYS A 288 4.45 9.13 20.62
C LYS A 288 5.79 8.93 19.93
N ASN A 289 5.78 8.54 18.66
CA ASN A 289 6.97 8.22 17.88
C ASN A 289 7.30 9.29 16.83
N VAL A 290 6.46 10.30 16.65
CA VAL A 290 6.62 11.34 15.63
C VAL A 290 7.95 12.10 15.73
N LYS A 291 8.59 12.13 16.90
CA LYS A 291 9.90 12.80 17.09
C LYS A 291 11.11 11.90 16.81
N LYS A 292 10.91 10.66 16.36
CA LYS A 292 11.98 9.68 16.15
C LYS A 292 12.08 9.36 14.67
N ASN A 293 13.09 9.93 14.01
CA ASN A 293 13.39 9.68 12.60
C ASN A 293 12.19 9.96 11.70
N VAL A 294 11.57 11.13 11.85
CA VAL A 294 10.46 11.56 11.02
C VAL A 294 10.75 12.94 10.44
N LYS A 295 10.41 13.10 9.17
CA LYS A 295 10.39 14.36 8.45
C LYS A 295 8.93 14.79 8.30
N VAL A 296 8.55 15.95 8.83
CA VAL A 296 7.20 16.51 8.65
C VAL A 296 7.24 17.51 7.51
N MET A 297 6.50 17.19 6.44
CA MET A 297 6.53 17.92 5.18
C MET A 297 5.18 18.56 4.92
N ARG A 298 5.20 19.80 4.40
CA ARG A 298 3.98 20.54 4.02
C ARG A 298 4.12 21.13 2.63
N PHE A 299 2.99 21.37 1.96
CA PHE A 299 3.03 22.04 0.68
C PHE A 299 3.69 23.42 0.81
N VAL A 300 4.56 23.74 -0.15
CA VAL A 300 5.32 25.00 -0.17
C VAL A 300 4.38 26.20 -0.26
N GLY A 301 3.40 26.19 -1.17
CA GLY A 301 2.49 27.31 -1.40
C GLY A 301 3.23 28.65 -1.49
N SER A 302 2.89 29.58 -0.58
CA SER A 302 3.55 30.89 -0.45
C SER A 302 4.77 30.91 0.49
N ARG A 303 5.15 29.77 1.08
CA ARG A 303 6.25 29.64 2.03
C ARG A 303 7.59 29.56 1.29
N PRO A 304 8.72 29.91 1.94
CA PRO A 304 10.03 29.59 1.39
C PRO A 304 10.21 28.07 1.32
N GLU A 305 10.91 27.60 0.29
CA GLU A 305 11.28 26.20 0.16
C GLU A 305 12.32 25.82 1.23
N VAL A 306 12.08 24.72 1.93
CA VAL A 306 12.94 24.16 2.97
C VAL A 306 13.20 22.70 2.64
N PHE A 307 14.47 22.39 2.35
CA PHE A 307 14.92 21.04 2.03
C PHE A 307 15.25 20.24 3.29
N PRO A 308 14.97 18.93 3.33
CA PRO A 308 15.36 18.08 4.44
C PRO A 308 16.86 17.83 4.46
N GLU A 309 17.45 17.69 5.66
CA GLU A 309 18.73 17.01 5.76
C GLU A 309 18.55 15.50 5.48
N ILE A 310 19.40 14.94 4.62
CA ILE A 310 19.41 13.50 4.30
C ILE A 310 20.03 12.71 5.47
N ASN A 311 19.25 12.58 6.55
CA ASN A 311 19.61 11.87 7.76
C ASN A 311 18.37 11.44 8.55
N ARG A 312 18.60 10.76 9.68
CA ARG A 312 17.54 10.27 10.58
C ARG A 312 17.06 11.28 11.63
N LYS A 313 17.50 12.54 11.59
CA LYS A 313 17.02 13.52 12.57
C LYS A 313 15.58 13.88 12.30
N TYR A 314 14.87 14.22 13.37
CA TYR A 314 13.55 14.82 13.27
C TYR A 314 13.65 16.24 12.72
N GLU A 315 12.81 16.57 11.74
CA GLU A 315 12.66 17.90 11.15
C GLU A 315 11.18 18.13 10.87
N ASP A 316 10.64 19.31 11.19
CA ASP A 316 9.20 19.57 11.17
C ASP A 316 8.76 20.75 10.30
N ASN A 317 9.69 21.31 9.54
CA ASN A 317 9.52 22.53 8.75
C ASN A 317 9.84 22.31 7.27
N ILE A 318 9.87 21.07 6.80
CA ILE A 318 10.21 20.72 5.42
C ILE A 318 9.05 21.09 4.50
N THR A 319 9.37 21.53 3.29
CA THR A 319 8.35 21.82 2.27
C THR A 319 8.45 20.88 1.07
N TYR A 320 7.33 20.64 0.41
CA TYR A 320 7.27 19.90 -0.85
C TYR A 320 6.51 20.68 -1.93
N ARG A 321 6.73 20.30 -3.19
CA ARG A 321 5.99 20.79 -4.37
C ARG A 321 4.95 19.78 -4.81
N ILE A 322 3.89 20.26 -5.47
CA ILE A 322 2.86 19.40 -6.07
C ILE A 322 2.95 19.46 -7.60
N LYS A 323 2.85 18.30 -8.26
CA LYS A 323 2.70 18.15 -9.71
C LYS A 323 1.46 17.29 -10.01
N ASN A 324 0.74 17.55 -11.09
CA ASN A 324 -0.35 16.67 -11.51
C ASN A 324 0.18 15.39 -12.20
N PHE A 325 -0.71 14.48 -12.56
CA PHE A 325 -0.33 13.20 -13.18
C PHE A 325 -0.31 13.23 -14.72
N ASP A 326 -0.31 14.39 -15.37
CA ASP A 326 -0.42 14.45 -16.85
C ASP A 326 0.69 13.66 -17.56
N ASP A 327 1.94 13.75 -17.11
CA ASP A 327 3.05 13.00 -17.70
C ASP A 327 2.95 11.49 -17.49
N TRP A 328 2.30 11.06 -16.40
CA TRP A 328 1.98 9.65 -16.16
C TRP A 328 0.89 9.17 -17.12
N TYR A 329 -0.16 9.98 -17.32
CA TYR A 329 -1.27 9.64 -18.21
C TYR A 329 -0.84 9.57 -19.68
N LEU A 330 0.06 10.44 -20.12
CA LEU A 330 0.62 10.39 -21.46
C LEU A 330 1.34 9.07 -21.76
N GLN A 331 1.89 8.41 -20.74
CA GLN A 331 2.58 7.12 -20.88
C GLN A 331 1.72 5.91 -20.48
N ALA A 332 0.53 6.14 -19.92
CA ALA A 332 -0.30 5.08 -19.37
C ALA A 332 -0.76 4.08 -20.44
N ALA A 333 -0.98 4.53 -21.69
CA ALA A 333 -1.40 3.67 -22.80
C ALA A 333 -0.23 2.96 -23.52
N GLY A 334 1.00 3.22 -23.09
CA GLY A 334 2.22 2.65 -23.67
C GLY A 334 2.99 3.62 -24.58
N PRO A 335 4.09 3.17 -25.23
CA PRO A 335 4.56 1.79 -25.25
C PRO A 335 4.94 1.26 -23.86
N PHE A 336 4.79 -0.05 -23.68
CA PHE A 336 5.26 -0.74 -22.49
C PHE A 336 6.53 -1.49 -22.87
N ASP A 337 7.55 -1.41 -22.02
CA ASP A 337 8.73 -2.25 -22.23
C ASP A 337 8.35 -3.73 -22.09
N GLN A 338 9.18 -4.64 -22.60
CA GLN A 338 8.99 -6.05 -22.28
C GLN A 338 9.51 -6.31 -20.87
N ASP A 339 8.85 -7.22 -20.15
CA ASP A 339 9.26 -7.59 -18.80
C ASP A 339 10.74 -8.05 -18.77
N GLY A 340 11.58 -7.29 -18.06
CA GLY A 340 13.03 -7.51 -17.94
C GLY A 340 13.87 -6.98 -19.09
N ASP A 341 13.32 -6.06 -19.90
CA ASP A 341 14.13 -5.20 -20.74
C ASP A 341 14.91 -4.21 -19.87
N VAL A 342 16.21 -4.48 -19.74
CA VAL A 342 17.17 -3.65 -18.98
C VAL A 342 17.51 -2.37 -19.75
N GLY A 343 17.27 -2.33 -21.07
CA GLY A 343 17.52 -1.17 -21.92
C GLY A 343 16.27 -0.34 -22.24
N GLY A 344 15.11 -0.73 -21.72
CA GLY A 344 13.86 0.00 -21.91
C GLY A 344 13.88 1.37 -21.23
N THR A 345 13.17 2.34 -21.80
CA THR A 345 13.05 3.70 -21.27
C THR A 345 11.61 4.07 -20.96
N SER A 346 10.67 3.14 -21.10
CA SER A 346 9.26 3.40 -20.82
C SER A 346 9.05 3.50 -19.32
N LEU A 347 8.14 4.37 -18.89
CA LEU A 347 7.74 4.47 -17.49
C LEU A 347 7.17 3.15 -16.93
N PHE A 348 6.53 2.34 -17.80
CA PHE A 348 5.85 1.10 -17.41
C PHE A 348 6.37 -0.15 -18.13
N SER A 349 6.46 -1.28 -17.41
CA SER A 349 7.06 -2.53 -17.90
C SER A 349 6.08 -3.55 -18.49
N CYS A 350 4.77 -3.34 -18.33
CA CYS A 350 3.72 -4.13 -18.98
C CYS A 350 2.37 -3.42 -18.83
N GLY A 351 1.35 -3.88 -19.55
CA GLY A 351 -0.02 -3.38 -19.41
C GLY A 351 -0.94 -4.35 -18.65
N ILE A 352 -1.87 -3.83 -17.85
CA ILE A 352 -3.05 -4.56 -17.35
C ILE A 352 -4.26 -4.34 -18.26
N PRO A 353 -5.11 -5.37 -18.45
CA PRO A 353 -6.39 -5.21 -19.10
C PRO A 353 -7.38 -4.50 -18.16
N ALA A 354 -7.59 -3.19 -18.35
CA ALA A 354 -8.56 -2.43 -17.57
C ALA A 354 -10.02 -2.69 -18.02
N GLY A 355 -10.21 -3.20 -19.23
CA GLY A 355 -11.53 -3.36 -19.83
C GLY A 355 -11.49 -3.92 -21.24
N ARG A 356 -12.63 -3.86 -21.92
CA ARG A 356 -12.77 -4.17 -23.35
C ARG A 356 -13.64 -3.12 -24.04
N LEU A 357 -13.15 -2.58 -25.15
CA LEU A 357 -13.92 -1.71 -26.03
C LEU A 357 -15.11 -2.45 -26.64
N LYS A 358 -16.03 -1.72 -27.26
CA LYS A 358 -17.24 -2.26 -27.92
C LYS A 358 -16.94 -3.33 -28.98
N ASN A 359 -15.79 -3.21 -29.66
CA ASN A 359 -15.32 -4.17 -30.66
C ASN A 359 -14.64 -5.42 -30.04
N GLY A 360 -14.57 -5.51 -28.70
CA GLY A 360 -13.95 -6.59 -27.96
C GLY A 360 -12.44 -6.43 -27.71
N GLU A 361 -11.80 -5.40 -28.27
CA GLU A 361 -10.38 -5.14 -28.06
C GLU A 361 -10.08 -4.79 -26.60
N PRO A 362 -9.00 -5.34 -26.01
CA PRO A 362 -8.65 -5.06 -24.63
C PRO A 362 -8.16 -3.63 -24.47
N ILE A 363 -8.72 -2.93 -23.48
CA ILE A 363 -8.17 -1.65 -23.01
C ILE A 363 -6.98 -1.98 -22.11
N LYS A 364 -5.80 -1.48 -22.45
CA LYS A 364 -4.58 -1.71 -21.66
C LYS A 364 -4.06 -0.41 -21.08
N VAL A 365 -3.65 -0.45 -19.81
CA VAL A 365 -2.93 0.65 -19.14
C VAL A 365 -1.70 0.10 -18.41
N GLY A 366 -0.67 0.92 -18.19
CA GLY A 366 0.58 0.52 -17.56
C GLY A 366 0.38 -0.13 -16.19
N ARG A 367 1.03 -1.26 -15.92
CA ARG A 367 0.80 -2.06 -14.71
C ARG A 367 1.79 -1.79 -13.58
N PHE A 368 3.07 -1.70 -13.94
CA PHE A 368 4.17 -1.59 -13.00
C PHE A 368 5.12 -0.52 -13.47
N ILE A 369 5.62 0.27 -12.53
CA ILE A 369 6.68 1.25 -12.77
C ILE A 369 7.96 0.46 -13.08
N ALA A 370 8.66 0.85 -14.14
CA ALA A 370 9.66 0.03 -14.76
C ALA A 370 11.06 0.12 -14.11
N GLY A 371 11.22 -0.13 -12.81
CA GLY A 371 12.53 -0.10 -12.13
C GLY A 371 13.53 -1.20 -12.59
N THR A 372 14.80 -1.12 -12.18
CA THR A 372 15.82 -2.12 -12.57
C THR A 372 15.78 -3.38 -11.70
N ASN A 373 15.62 -3.22 -10.39
CA ASN A 373 15.54 -4.35 -9.46
C ASN A 373 14.10 -4.62 -9.03
N TYR A 374 13.38 -5.46 -9.75
CA TYR A 374 12.22 -6.16 -9.19
C TYR A 374 12.15 -7.59 -9.75
N LYS A 375 11.74 -8.54 -8.90
CA LYS A 375 11.53 -9.92 -9.37
C LYS A 375 10.18 -10.03 -10.06
N LYS A 376 10.19 -10.66 -11.24
CA LYS A 376 9.05 -10.65 -12.16
C LYS A 376 7.76 -11.34 -11.65
N ASN A 377 7.83 -12.09 -10.56
CA ASN A 377 6.69 -12.83 -10.00
C ASN A 377 6.45 -12.49 -8.52
N THR A 378 6.94 -11.35 -8.05
CA THR A 378 6.81 -10.98 -6.64
C THR A 378 5.68 -9.98 -6.43
N TRP A 379 5.07 -10.08 -5.26
CA TRP A 379 3.97 -9.23 -4.81
C TRP A 379 4.43 -7.80 -4.50
N VAL A 380 5.72 -7.60 -4.31
CA VAL A 380 6.40 -6.31 -4.12
C VAL A 380 6.83 -5.70 -5.46
N ARG A 381 5.88 -5.16 -6.22
CA ARG A 381 6.19 -4.46 -7.47
C ARG A 381 5.65 -3.04 -7.37
N PRO A 382 6.40 -2.04 -7.85
CA PRO A 382 5.94 -0.67 -7.80
C PRO A 382 4.79 -0.48 -8.78
N LYS A 383 3.68 0.08 -8.30
CA LYS A 383 2.42 0.19 -9.05
C LYS A 383 2.06 1.68 -9.24
N PRO A 384 1.66 2.11 -10.44
CA PRO A 384 0.93 3.36 -10.56
C PRO A 384 -0.42 3.25 -9.82
N MET A 385 -0.98 4.40 -9.46
CA MET A 385 -2.27 4.55 -8.75
C MET A 385 -3.44 3.75 -9.36
N TRP A 386 -3.54 3.66 -10.69
CA TRP A 386 -4.59 2.86 -11.33
C TRP A 386 -4.33 1.35 -11.34
N SER A 387 -3.18 0.91 -10.84
CA SER A 387 -2.84 -0.51 -10.69
C SER A 387 -2.80 -0.96 -9.23
N TRP A 388 -3.13 -0.08 -8.27
CA TRP A 388 -3.35 -0.48 -6.89
C TRP A 388 -4.56 -1.42 -6.83
N ASP A 389 -4.37 -2.56 -6.16
CA ASP A 389 -5.33 -3.66 -6.13
C ASP A 389 -5.31 -4.34 -4.77
N ASP A 390 -6.39 -4.24 -4.01
CA ASP A 390 -6.59 -5.12 -2.87
C ASP A 390 -7.06 -6.49 -3.40
N PRO A 391 -6.27 -7.56 -3.29
CA PRO A 391 -6.65 -8.87 -3.81
C PRO A 391 -7.84 -9.50 -3.07
N TRP A 392 -8.23 -8.93 -1.94
CA TRP A 392 -9.32 -9.38 -1.08
C TRP A 392 -10.61 -8.59 -1.27
N ASP A 393 -10.56 -7.45 -1.94
CA ASP A 393 -11.72 -6.63 -2.22
C ASP A 393 -12.46 -7.06 -3.50
N ASP A 394 -13.71 -6.62 -3.61
CA ASP A 394 -14.63 -6.91 -4.70
C ASP A 394 -14.55 -5.90 -5.85
N ILE A 395 -13.77 -4.83 -5.69
CA ILE A 395 -13.62 -3.78 -6.69
C ILE A 395 -12.54 -4.16 -7.70
N GLY A 396 -12.82 -3.93 -8.98
CA GLY A 396 -11.89 -4.22 -10.05
C GLY A 396 -10.63 -3.36 -9.95
N ILE A 397 -9.48 -3.94 -10.33
CA ILE A 397 -8.26 -3.16 -10.56
C ILE A 397 -8.58 -1.97 -11.47
N ALA A 398 -8.00 -0.81 -11.15
CA ALA A 398 -8.21 0.46 -11.82
C ALA A 398 -9.52 1.20 -11.54
N VAL A 399 -10.57 0.53 -11.05
CA VAL A 399 -11.83 1.22 -10.67
C VAL A 399 -11.57 2.24 -9.56
N TRP A 400 -10.67 1.92 -8.64
CA TRP A 400 -10.23 2.82 -7.59
C TRP A 400 -9.85 4.21 -8.12
N HIS A 401 -8.94 4.26 -9.11
CA HIS A 401 -8.43 5.51 -9.69
C HIS A 401 -9.37 6.12 -10.74
N PHE A 402 -9.91 5.30 -11.64
CA PHE A 402 -10.75 5.81 -12.74
C PHE A 402 -12.17 6.14 -12.30
N PHE A 403 -12.69 5.51 -11.26
CA PHE A 403 -14.06 5.69 -10.79
C PHE A 403 -14.14 5.77 -9.26
N PRO A 404 -13.48 6.76 -8.62
CA PRO A 404 -13.31 6.83 -7.17
C PRO A 404 -14.65 6.90 -6.41
N SER A 405 -15.72 7.46 -6.99
CA SER A 405 -17.04 7.46 -6.34
C SER A 405 -17.61 6.06 -6.14
N MET A 406 -17.38 5.13 -7.07
CA MET A 406 -17.83 3.74 -6.94
C MET A 406 -16.98 3.00 -5.92
N SER A 407 -15.67 3.27 -5.93
CA SER A 407 -14.74 2.69 -4.96
C SER A 407 -15.15 3.03 -3.53
N ILE A 408 -15.31 4.32 -3.26
CA ILE A 408 -15.64 4.83 -1.92
C ILE A 408 -17.06 4.42 -1.52
N GLU A 409 -18.05 4.43 -2.41
CA GLU A 409 -19.42 3.94 -2.10
C GLU A 409 -19.39 2.46 -1.67
N SER A 410 -18.68 1.61 -2.41
CA SER A 410 -18.56 0.18 -2.08
C SER A 410 -17.89 -0.04 -0.71
N HIS A 411 -16.73 0.61 -0.50
CA HIS A 411 -15.95 0.43 0.73
C HIS A 411 -16.64 1.02 1.97
N SER A 412 -17.25 2.19 1.86
CA SER A 412 -17.87 2.90 3.00
C SER A 412 -19.34 2.57 3.22
N GLY A 413 -20.04 2.13 2.16
CA GLY A 413 -21.48 1.88 2.16
C GLY A 413 -22.33 3.15 2.10
N ILE A 414 -21.73 4.33 1.92
CA ILE A 414 -22.46 5.59 1.74
C ILE A 414 -22.91 5.71 0.28
N ARG A 415 -24.11 6.25 0.07
CA ARG A 415 -24.61 6.49 -1.29
C ARG A 415 -23.99 7.74 -1.89
N LEU A 416 -23.36 7.62 -3.05
CA LEU A 416 -22.70 8.68 -3.80
C LEU A 416 -23.26 8.82 -5.22
N SER A 417 -23.05 10.00 -5.81
CA SER A 417 -23.29 10.18 -7.24
C SER A 417 -22.19 9.52 -8.06
N HIS A 418 -22.58 8.74 -9.07
CA HIS A 418 -21.66 8.19 -10.07
C HIS A 418 -21.72 8.91 -11.41
N ARG A 419 -22.41 10.07 -11.46
CA ARG A 419 -22.43 10.91 -12.64
C ARG A 419 -21.26 11.88 -12.56
N TYR A 420 -20.22 11.57 -13.31
CA TYR A 420 -19.00 12.36 -13.35
C TYR A 420 -19.22 13.60 -14.23
N MET A 421 -18.96 14.78 -13.65
CA MET A 421 -18.88 16.03 -14.39
C MET A 421 -17.47 16.30 -14.90
N TYR A 422 -16.49 15.66 -14.26
CA TYR A 422 -15.09 15.67 -14.63
C TYR A 422 -14.43 14.37 -14.21
N ASN A 423 -13.52 13.84 -15.04
CA ASN A 423 -12.73 12.67 -14.71
C ASN A 423 -11.41 12.72 -15.49
N ARG A 424 -10.38 13.29 -14.85
CA ARG A 424 -9.09 13.56 -15.51
C ARG A 424 -8.43 12.32 -16.11
N PRO A 425 -8.26 11.20 -15.39
CA PRO A 425 -7.55 10.05 -15.94
C PRO A 425 -8.29 9.45 -17.14
N ILE A 426 -9.63 9.47 -17.14
CA ILE A 426 -10.41 9.02 -18.30
C ILE A 426 -10.22 9.96 -19.51
N GLU A 427 -10.31 11.27 -19.30
CA GLU A 427 -10.13 12.28 -20.36
C GLU A 427 -8.71 12.23 -20.97
N LYS A 428 -7.69 12.08 -20.12
CA LYS A 428 -6.28 12.12 -20.52
C LYS A 428 -5.81 10.83 -21.17
N ILE A 429 -6.21 9.66 -20.64
CA ILE A 429 -5.73 8.36 -21.15
C ILE A 429 -6.57 7.88 -22.33
N PHE A 430 -7.89 8.07 -22.30
CA PHE A 430 -8.80 7.48 -23.29
C PHE A 430 -9.47 8.49 -24.22
N HIS A 431 -9.26 9.80 -23.99
CA HIS A 431 -9.89 10.87 -24.78
C HIS A 431 -11.41 10.71 -24.88
N SER A 432 -12.04 10.32 -23.77
CA SER A 432 -13.47 10.01 -23.68
C SER A 432 -14.01 10.52 -22.34
N THR A 433 -15.30 10.32 -22.10
CA THR A 433 -15.94 10.65 -20.81
C THR A 433 -16.05 9.41 -19.92
N ALA A 434 -16.18 9.61 -18.61
CA ALA A 434 -16.39 8.52 -17.67
C ALA A 434 -17.67 7.73 -17.99
N ASP A 435 -18.77 8.40 -18.35
CA ASP A 435 -20.04 7.76 -18.70
C ASP A 435 -19.92 6.86 -19.95
N GLU A 436 -19.11 7.26 -20.94
CA GLU A 436 -18.82 6.46 -22.13
C GLU A 436 -17.91 5.27 -21.81
N MET A 437 -16.91 5.46 -20.96
CA MET A 437 -15.92 4.43 -20.64
C MET A 437 -16.40 3.41 -19.61
N MET A 438 -17.27 3.81 -18.69
CA MET A 438 -17.75 2.97 -17.59
C MET A 438 -18.22 1.57 -18.03
N PRO A 439 -19.04 1.40 -19.10
CA PRO A 439 -19.52 0.08 -19.51
C PRO A 439 -18.41 -0.84 -20.04
N TYR A 440 -17.28 -0.28 -20.46
CA TYR A 440 -16.14 -1.00 -21.05
C TYR A 440 -15.12 -1.41 -20.00
N PHE A 441 -15.05 -0.70 -18.87
CA PHE A 441 -14.22 -1.13 -17.75
C PHE A 441 -14.79 -2.42 -17.16
N CYS A 442 -13.91 -3.40 -16.97
CA CYS A 442 -14.30 -4.65 -16.33
C CYS A 442 -14.53 -4.40 -14.84
N LEU A 443 -15.72 -3.90 -14.47
CA LEU A 443 -16.16 -3.76 -13.07
C LEU A 443 -16.28 -5.14 -12.35
N GLY A 444 -16.02 -6.25 -13.04
CA GLY A 444 -16.01 -7.59 -12.46
C GLY A 444 -14.61 -8.05 -12.03
N LYS A 445 -14.54 -8.69 -10.85
CA LYS A 445 -13.39 -9.33 -10.17
C LYS A 445 -12.32 -9.93 -11.09
N GLN A 446 -11.40 -9.16 -11.70
CA GLN A 446 -10.35 -9.75 -12.55
C GLN A 446 -9.26 -10.47 -11.74
N THR A 447 -8.83 -9.90 -10.61
CA THR A 447 -7.79 -10.48 -9.74
C THR A 447 -8.24 -11.80 -9.13
N ASN A 448 -9.51 -11.89 -8.72
CA ASN A 448 -10.08 -13.15 -8.21
C ASN A 448 -10.59 -14.10 -9.30
N GLN A 449 -10.77 -13.68 -10.56
CA GLN A 449 -11.08 -14.63 -11.65
C GLN A 449 -9.85 -15.34 -12.20
N PHE A 450 -8.65 -14.75 -12.11
CA PHE A 450 -7.42 -15.42 -12.56
C PHE A 450 -6.98 -16.57 -11.62
N ILE A 451 -7.36 -16.52 -10.35
CA ILE A 451 -7.23 -17.65 -9.39
C ILE A 451 -8.56 -18.39 -9.20
N GLY A 452 -9.67 -17.72 -9.51
CA GLY A 452 -10.96 -18.29 -9.86
C GLY A 452 -10.96 -18.93 -11.23
N VAL A 453 -9.87 -19.60 -11.63
CA VAL A 453 -9.97 -20.86 -12.36
C VAL A 453 -10.82 -21.76 -11.48
N ASN A 454 -12.14 -21.61 -11.61
CA ASN A 454 -13.13 -22.63 -11.43
C ASN A 454 -12.64 -23.81 -10.56
N ILE A 455 -12.34 -23.53 -9.28
CA ILE A 455 -11.82 -24.53 -8.35
C ILE A 455 -12.89 -25.64 -8.16
N PHE A 456 -14.11 -25.35 -8.64
CA PHE A 456 -15.25 -26.25 -8.73
C PHE A 456 -15.68 -26.70 -10.15
N LYS A 457 -15.16 -26.17 -11.27
CA LYS A 457 -15.27 -26.93 -12.54
C LYS A 457 -14.16 -27.96 -12.55
N LEU A 458 -14.50 -29.11 -12.00
CA LEU A 458 -13.87 -30.39 -12.27
C LEU A 458 -13.72 -30.55 -13.78
N HIS A 459 -12.55 -30.24 -14.33
CA HIS A 459 -12.12 -30.95 -15.53
C HIS A 459 -11.72 -32.34 -15.04
N ASP A 460 -12.55 -33.34 -15.36
CA ASP A 460 -12.31 -34.78 -15.15
C ASP A 460 -12.18 -35.27 -13.70
N GLY A 461 -12.76 -34.55 -12.72
CA GLY A 461 -12.87 -35.07 -11.36
C GLY A 461 -11.58 -34.96 -10.51
N ARG A 462 -10.53 -34.29 -10.99
CA ARG A 462 -9.23 -34.18 -10.29
C ARG A 462 -8.78 -32.73 -10.24
N MET A 463 -8.73 -32.16 -9.03
CA MET A 463 -8.00 -30.92 -8.80
C MET A 463 -6.49 -31.20 -8.83
N GLU A 464 -5.73 -30.47 -9.64
CA GLU A 464 -4.27 -30.52 -9.55
C GLU A 464 -3.83 -29.93 -8.20
N HIS A 465 -2.85 -30.61 -7.57
CA HIS A 465 -2.34 -30.31 -6.24
C HIS A 465 -1.94 -28.83 -6.06
N VAL A 466 -1.45 -28.18 -7.12
CA VAL A 466 -1.04 -26.77 -7.13
C VAL A 466 -2.18 -25.82 -6.75
N TYR A 467 -3.41 -26.08 -7.19
CA TYR A 467 -4.57 -25.24 -6.88
C TYR A 467 -5.05 -25.40 -5.44
N TYR A 468 -4.94 -26.61 -4.88
CA TYR A 468 -5.21 -26.84 -3.45
C TYR A 468 -4.27 -26.03 -2.57
N TRP A 469 -2.96 -26.02 -2.88
CA TRP A 469 -1.98 -25.24 -2.12
C TRP A 469 -2.13 -23.74 -2.31
N ALA A 470 -2.55 -23.28 -3.49
CA ALA A 470 -2.88 -21.88 -3.72
C ALA A 470 -4.11 -21.46 -2.88
N ALA A 471 -5.18 -22.26 -2.87
CA ALA A 471 -6.39 -21.97 -2.10
C ALA A 471 -6.18 -22.07 -0.58
N LEU A 472 -5.50 -23.13 -0.10
CA LEU A 472 -5.10 -23.25 1.31
C LEU A 472 -4.11 -22.16 1.72
N GLY A 473 -3.17 -21.83 0.85
CA GLY A 473 -2.23 -20.73 1.05
C GLY A 473 -2.96 -19.39 1.13
N GLN A 474 -3.98 -19.16 0.30
CA GLN A 474 -4.80 -17.96 0.34
C GLN A 474 -5.66 -17.93 1.61
N TRP A 475 -6.34 -19.02 1.96
CA TRP A 475 -7.14 -19.11 3.18
C TRP A 475 -6.27 -18.94 4.43
N PHE A 476 -5.07 -19.53 4.45
CA PHE A 476 -4.10 -19.36 5.52
C PHE A 476 -3.53 -17.95 5.57
N LYS A 477 -3.26 -17.30 4.42
CA LYS A 477 -2.85 -15.88 4.39
C LYS A 477 -3.97 -14.96 4.86
N CYS A 478 -5.22 -15.20 4.47
CA CYS A 478 -6.38 -14.47 4.98
C CYS A 478 -6.56 -14.70 6.48
N TYR A 479 -6.40 -15.95 6.93
CA TYR A 479 -6.45 -16.31 8.34
C TYR A 479 -5.32 -15.63 9.11
N VAL A 480 -4.07 -15.71 8.65
CA VAL A 480 -2.91 -15.08 9.31
C VAL A 480 -3.03 -13.56 9.25
N SER A 481 -3.46 -12.95 8.15
CA SER A 481 -3.69 -11.50 8.06
C SER A 481 -4.79 -11.07 9.04
N ARG A 482 -5.95 -11.74 9.03
CA ARG A 482 -7.05 -11.47 9.96
C ARG A 482 -6.71 -11.78 11.41
N VAL A 483 -5.94 -12.82 11.69
CA VAL A 483 -5.52 -13.23 13.04
C VAL A 483 -4.37 -12.36 13.53
N SER A 484 -3.47 -11.91 12.66
CA SER A 484 -2.44 -10.93 13.04
C SER A 484 -3.05 -9.54 13.24
N GLY A 485 -4.13 -9.23 12.52
CA GLY A 485 -4.98 -8.06 12.76
C GLY A 485 -5.87 -8.17 14.00
N ALA A 486 -6.35 -9.38 14.36
CA ALA A 486 -7.32 -9.59 15.44
C ALA A 486 -6.74 -10.12 16.78
N LEU A 487 -5.51 -10.66 16.79
CA LEU A 487 -4.74 -10.94 18.01
C LEU A 487 -3.87 -9.75 18.43
N GLY A 488 -3.98 -8.64 17.71
CA GLY A 488 -3.32 -7.37 17.98
C GLY A 488 -4.15 -6.50 18.90
#